data_AF-A0A3M6HVQ8-F1
#
_entry.id   AF-A0A3M6HVQ8-F1
#
_cell.length_a   1.000
_cell.length_b   1.000
_cell.length_c   1.000
_cell.angle_alpha   90.00
_cell.angle_beta   90.00
_cell.angle_gamma   90.00
#
_symmetry.space_group_name_H-M   'P 1'
#
loop_
_entity.id
_entity.type
_entity.pdbx_description
1 polymer ?
#
loop_
_entity_poly.entity_id
_entity_poly.type
_entity_poly.pdbx_seq_one_letter_code
_entity_poly.pdbx_strand_id
1 'polypeptide(L)'
;FNLPMAEKHKVNVGLGTDVGGGTSFSILQTLNEAYKVMQMQGARLNPFKSLYLATLGGARALRLEDKVGSLKPGNEADFLVLDYNATPLLSYRLKQAKDIEEILFVLMTIGDDRTVKQTWSGGRLVHDRG
;
A
#
# COMPACT_ATOMS: atom_id res chain seq x y z
N PHE A 1 17.02 -3.34 -2.71
CA PHE A 1 16.45 -4.66 -3.08
C PHE A 1 16.28 -4.74 -4.59
N ASN A 2 16.24 -5.93 -5.19
CA ASN A 2 16.05 -6.14 -6.64
C ASN A 2 14.77 -6.95 -6.88
N LEU A 3 13.64 -6.25 -7.03
CA LEU A 3 12.32 -6.88 -7.22
C LEU A 3 12.21 -7.67 -8.53
N PRO A 4 12.68 -7.17 -9.70
CA PRO A 4 12.63 -7.95 -10.94
C PRO A 4 13.32 -9.32 -10.83
N MET A 5 14.46 -9.38 -10.12
CA MET A 5 15.17 -10.64 -9.91
C MET A 5 14.40 -11.59 -8.99
N ALA A 6 13.77 -11.08 -7.93
CA ALA A 6 12.93 -11.87 -7.04
C ALA A 6 11.72 -12.46 -7.78
N GLU A 7 11.05 -11.66 -8.61
CA GLU A 7 9.93 -12.10 -9.44
C GLU A 7 10.34 -13.16 -10.46
N LYS A 8 11.49 -12.97 -11.13
CA LYS A 8 12.07 -13.96 -12.05
C LYS A 8 12.27 -15.32 -11.38
N HIS A 9 12.62 -15.34 -10.09
CA HIS A 9 12.84 -16.55 -9.31
C HIS A 9 11.61 -16.99 -8.51
N LYS A 10 10.45 -16.36 -8.71
CA LYS A 10 9.19 -16.66 -8.01
C LYS A 10 9.32 -16.61 -6.49
N VAL A 11 10.15 -15.70 -5.99
CA VAL A 11 10.31 -15.44 -4.57
C VAL A 11 9.14 -14.55 -4.11
N ASN A 12 8.45 -14.94 -3.04
CA ASN A 12 7.42 -14.09 -2.44
C ASN A 12 8.07 -12.86 -1.81
N VAL A 13 7.53 -11.68 -2.10
CA VAL A 13 8.03 -10.39 -1.60
C VAL A 13 6.90 -9.65 -0.91
N GLY A 14 7.16 -9.19 0.31
CA GLY A 14 6.32 -8.26 1.06
C GLY A 14 7.06 -6.95 1.34
N LEU A 15 6.32 -5.92 1.75
CA LEU A 15 6.88 -4.66 2.21
C LEU A 15 7.08 -4.69 3.73
N GLY A 16 8.19 -4.12 4.18
CA GLY A 16 8.47 -3.90 5.60
C GLY A 16 8.89 -2.46 5.83
N THR A 17 8.35 -1.84 6.87
CA THR A 17 8.71 -0.47 7.28
C THR A 17 10.10 -0.42 7.92
N ASP A 18 10.51 -1.51 8.58
CA ASP A 18 11.75 -1.62 9.35
C ASP A 18 11.93 -0.49 10.38
N VAL A 19 10.85 -0.12 11.10
CA VAL A 19 10.87 0.99 12.06
C VAL A 19 12.02 0.85 13.04
N GLY A 20 12.82 1.91 13.16
CA GLY A 20 14.13 1.93 13.82
C GLY A 20 15.24 2.22 12.81
N GLY A 21 15.26 1.50 11.69
CA GLY A 21 16.05 1.86 10.51
C GLY A 21 15.26 2.71 9.50
N GLY A 22 13.98 2.41 9.33
CA GLY A 22 12.99 3.23 8.66
C GLY A 22 12.35 4.24 9.61
N THR A 23 11.86 5.34 9.03
CA THR A 23 11.38 6.52 9.77
C THR A 23 9.86 6.68 9.78
N SER A 24 9.11 5.71 9.25
CA SER A 24 7.65 5.77 9.15
C SER A 24 6.98 4.42 9.37
N PHE A 25 5.79 4.45 9.99
CA PHE A 25 4.89 3.30 10.11
C PHE A 25 3.99 3.12 8.87
N SER A 26 3.92 4.11 7.97
CA SER A 26 2.98 4.11 6.86
C SER A 26 3.47 3.26 5.69
N ILE A 27 2.70 2.23 5.32
CA ILE A 27 2.94 1.43 4.12
C ILE A 27 2.85 2.27 2.83
N LEU A 28 2.04 3.33 2.81
CA LEU A 28 2.01 4.27 1.68
C LEU A 28 3.36 4.97 1.51
N GLN A 29 3.96 5.43 2.61
CA GLN A 29 5.29 6.04 2.56
C GLN A 29 6.38 5.01 2.22
N THR A 30 6.31 3.79 2.77
CA THR A 30 7.21 2.69 2.38
C THR A 30 7.12 2.37 0.89
N LEU A 31 5.92 2.40 0.32
CA LEU A 31 5.70 2.25 -1.11
C LEU A 31 6.33 3.38 -1.94
N ASN A 32 6.23 4.62 -1.47
CA ASN A 32 6.88 5.77 -2.11
C ASN A 32 8.40 5.59 -2.16
N GLU A 33 9.02 5.14 -1.06
CA GLU A 33 10.46 4.85 -1.01
C GLU A 33 10.83 3.67 -1.92
N ALA A 34 10.04 2.60 -1.93
CA ALA A 34 10.22 1.47 -2.82
C ALA A 34 10.17 1.90 -4.30
N TYR A 35 9.25 2.79 -4.66
CA TYR A 35 9.14 3.37 -5.99
C TYR A 35 10.41 4.14 -6.38
N LYS A 36 10.92 5.01 -5.50
CA LYS A 36 12.17 5.77 -5.74
C LYS A 36 13.37 4.86 -5.92
N VAL A 37 13.53 3.85 -5.04
CA VAL A 37 14.60 2.85 -5.15
C VAL A 37 14.54 2.09 -6.48
N MET A 38 13.34 1.71 -6.92
CA MET A 38 13.17 1.02 -8.20
C MET A 38 13.53 1.91 -9.39
N GLN A 39 13.09 3.17 -9.38
CA GLN A 39 13.43 4.13 -10.42
C GLN A 39 14.95 4.36 -10.53
N MET A 40 15.66 4.46 -9.40
CA MET A 40 17.13 4.57 -9.40
C MET A 40 17.83 3.34 -10.01
N GLN A 41 17.17 2.18 -10.02
CA GLN A 41 17.66 0.95 -10.65
C GLN A 41 17.22 0.83 -12.12
N GLY A 42 16.56 1.84 -12.69
CA GLY A 42 16.00 1.79 -14.04
C GLY A 42 14.77 0.90 -14.18
N ALA A 43 14.15 0.49 -13.07
CA ALA A 43 12.95 -0.32 -13.03
C ALA A 43 11.73 0.52 -12.64
N ARG A 44 10.54 0.14 -13.15
CA ARG A 44 9.28 0.80 -12.79
C ARG A 44 8.49 -0.08 -11.83
N LEU A 45 8.06 0.51 -10.72
CA LEU A 45 7.08 -0.10 -9.83
C LEU A 45 5.67 0.39 -10.23
N ASN A 46 4.90 -0.49 -10.85
CA ASN A 46 3.53 -0.19 -11.28
C ASN A 46 2.59 0.01 -10.07
N PRO A 47 1.65 0.97 -10.08
CA PRO A 47 0.71 1.21 -8.97
C PRO A 47 -0.15 0.00 -8.55
N PHE A 48 -0.60 -0.84 -9.48
CA PHE A 48 -1.29 -2.09 -9.17
C PHE A 48 -0.37 -3.07 -8.44
N LYS A 49 0.91 -3.14 -8.85
CA LYS A 49 1.91 -3.96 -8.17
C LYS A 49 2.18 -3.42 -6.76
N SER A 50 2.24 -2.10 -6.59
CA SER A 50 2.35 -1.44 -5.29
C SER A 50 1.20 -1.84 -4.36
N LEU A 51 -0.05 -1.73 -4.83
CA LEU A 51 -1.21 -2.15 -4.05
C LEU A 51 -1.14 -3.64 -3.70
N TYR A 52 -0.77 -4.50 -4.65
CA TYR A 52 -0.58 -5.93 -4.40
C TYR A 52 0.47 -6.18 -3.31
N LEU A 53 1.66 -5.58 -3.40
CA LEU A 53 2.72 -5.76 -2.40
C LEU A 53 2.30 -5.26 -1.00
N ALA A 54 1.49 -4.20 -0.94
CA ALA A 54 0.95 -3.67 0.31
C ALA A 54 -0.21 -4.49 0.90
N THR A 55 -0.81 -5.40 0.13
CA THR A 55 -1.99 -6.18 0.54
C THR A 55 -1.77 -7.68 0.34
N LEU A 56 -2.36 -8.29 -0.69
CA LEU A 56 -2.33 -9.74 -0.93
C LEU A 56 -0.92 -10.30 -1.11
N GLY A 57 -0.01 -9.54 -1.72
CA GLY A 57 1.39 -9.91 -1.88
C GLY A 57 2.12 -10.03 -0.54
N GLY A 58 1.88 -9.09 0.38
CA GLY A 58 2.35 -9.18 1.76
C GLY A 58 1.77 -10.38 2.51
N ALA A 59 0.46 -10.61 2.38
CA ALA A 59 -0.20 -11.79 2.96
C ALA A 59 0.43 -13.10 2.47
N ARG A 60 0.69 -13.23 1.16
CA ARG A 60 1.39 -14.39 0.57
C ARG A 60 2.83 -14.57 1.04
N ALA A 61 3.55 -13.46 1.24
CA ALA A 61 4.89 -13.53 1.81
C ALA A 61 4.89 -14.10 3.24
N LEU A 62 3.79 -13.88 3.97
CA LEU A 62 3.57 -14.38 5.34
C LEU A 62 2.78 -15.69 5.43
N ARG A 63 2.34 -16.26 4.29
CA ARG A 63 1.47 -17.46 4.23
C ARG A 63 0.10 -17.26 4.90
N LEU A 64 -0.49 -16.08 4.72
CA LEU A 64 -1.78 -15.67 5.29
C LEU A 64 -2.81 -15.31 4.21
N GLU A 65 -2.55 -15.64 2.95
CA GLU A 65 -3.41 -15.27 1.82
C GLU A 65 -4.83 -15.85 1.88
N ASP A 66 -5.01 -16.97 2.58
CA ASP A 66 -6.31 -17.60 2.81
C ASP A 66 -7.09 -16.95 3.97
N LYS A 67 -6.50 -15.94 4.64
CA LYS A 67 -7.11 -15.23 5.76
C LYS A 67 -7.28 -13.75 5.50
N VAL A 68 -6.26 -13.07 4.99
CA VAL A 68 -6.22 -11.59 4.89
C VAL A 68 -5.65 -11.11 3.55
N GLY A 69 -5.68 -9.80 3.33
CA GLY A 69 -5.08 -9.15 2.15
C GLY A 69 -6.00 -9.05 0.93
N SER A 70 -7.26 -9.50 1.04
CA SER A 70 -8.29 -9.33 0.00
C SER A 70 -9.68 -9.26 0.63
N LEU A 71 -10.66 -8.73 -0.11
CA LEU A 71 -12.07 -8.63 0.31
C LEU A 71 -12.92 -9.83 -0.17
N LYS A 72 -12.30 -10.99 -0.43
CA LYS A 72 -13.02 -12.19 -0.87
C LYS A 72 -13.88 -12.76 0.27
N PRO A 73 -15.05 -13.36 -0.02
CA PRO A 73 -15.80 -14.12 0.97
C PRO A 73 -14.92 -15.18 1.63
N GLY A 74 -14.96 -15.27 2.96
CA GLY A 74 -14.13 -16.17 3.76
C GLY A 74 -12.89 -15.52 4.37
N ASN A 75 -12.40 -14.40 3.82
CA ASN A 75 -11.32 -13.63 4.44
C ASN A 75 -11.83 -12.87 5.67
N GLU A 76 -10.94 -12.63 6.64
CA GLU A 76 -11.16 -11.73 7.76
C GLU A 76 -11.41 -10.31 7.26
N ALA A 77 -12.35 -9.60 7.88
CA ALA A 77 -12.75 -8.25 7.50
C ALA A 77 -11.77 -7.19 8.05
N ASP A 78 -10.54 -7.24 7.53
CA ASP A 78 -9.45 -6.30 7.80
C ASP A 78 -9.29 -5.34 6.62
N PHE A 79 -9.63 -4.07 6.81
CA PHE A 79 -9.55 -3.08 5.73
C PHE A 79 -9.38 -1.65 6.25
N LEU A 80 -8.93 -0.78 5.35
CA LEU A 80 -8.81 0.65 5.59
C LEU A 80 -9.87 1.39 4.78
N VAL A 81 -10.46 2.42 5.38
CA VAL A 81 -11.20 3.47 4.66
C VAL A 81 -10.24 4.63 4.46
N LEU A 82 -10.05 5.06 3.22
CA LEU A 82 -9.11 6.14 2.89
C LEU A 82 -9.85 7.46 2.63
N ASP A 83 -9.34 8.57 3.17
CA ASP A 83 -9.85 9.92 2.95
C ASP A 83 -9.08 10.62 1.83
N TYR A 84 -9.76 10.81 0.69
CA TYR A 84 -9.18 11.48 -0.49
C TYR A 84 -9.00 12.98 -0.30
N ASN A 85 -9.53 13.55 0.77
CA ASN A 85 -9.41 14.97 1.13
C ASN A 85 -8.50 15.19 2.34
N ALA A 86 -7.72 14.20 2.75
CA ALA A 86 -6.87 14.25 3.94
C ALA A 86 -5.86 15.42 3.93
N THR A 87 -5.43 15.88 2.76
CA THR A 87 -4.65 17.11 2.61
C THR A 87 -5.09 17.89 1.37
N PRO A 88 -4.88 19.23 1.32
CA PRO A 88 -5.21 20.03 0.14
C PRO A 88 -4.52 19.53 -1.13
N LEU A 89 -3.25 19.11 -1.03
CA LEU A 89 -2.50 18.60 -2.17
C LEU A 89 -3.03 17.24 -2.65
N LEU A 90 -3.34 16.32 -1.73
CA LEU A 90 -3.91 15.02 -2.06
C LEU A 90 -5.26 15.20 -2.79
N SER A 91 -6.16 16.01 -2.21
CA SER A 91 -7.46 16.32 -2.80
C SER A 91 -7.33 16.91 -4.21
N TYR A 92 -6.44 17.89 -4.38
CA TYR A 92 -6.20 18.52 -5.67
C TYR A 92 -5.70 17.53 -6.72
N ARG A 93 -4.74 16.67 -6.37
CA ARG A 93 -4.17 15.68 -7.30
C ARG A 93 -5.17 14.58 -7.65
N LEU A 94 -5.95 14.10 -6.69
CA LEU A 94 -6.98 13.10 -6.93
C LEU A 94 -8.13 13.62 -7.80
N LYS A 95 -8.48 14.91 -7.71
CA LYS A 95 -9.47 15.53 -8.63
C LYS A 95 -9.04 15.53 -10.10
N GLN A 96 -7.75 15.40 -10.37
CA GLN A 96 -7.20 15.34 -11.73
C GLN A 96 -7.02 13.92 -12.25
N ALA A 97 -7.09 12.92 -11.36
CA ALA A 97 -6.91 11.53 -11.72
C ALA A 97 -8.08 11.05 -12.61
N LYS A 98 -7.75 10.45 -13.74
CA LYS A 98 -8.72 10.02 -14.75
C LYS A 98 -9.13 8.56 -14.60
N ASP A 99 -8.28 7.77 -13.96
CA ASP A 99 -8.47 6.34 -13.78
C ASP A 99 -7.93 5.85 -12.43
N ILE A 100 -8.17 4.58 -12.14
CA ILE A 100 -7.76 3.94 -10.89
C ILE A 100 -6.23 3.84 -10.75
N GLU A 101 -5.49 3.73 -11.86
CA GLU A 101 -4.03 3.65 -11.81
C GLU A 101 -3.44 4.98 -11.33
N GLU A 102 -3.95 6.10 -11.84
CA GLU A 102 -3.59 7.45 -11.38
C GLU A 102 -3.99 7.68 -9.92
N ILE A 103 -5.18 7.22 -9.50
CA ILE A 103 -5.60 7.29 -8.09
C ILE A 103 -4.62 6.53 -7.19
N LEU A 104 -4.29 5.29 -7.52
CA LEU A 104 -3.33 4.48 -6.76
C LEU A 104 -1.94 5.13 -6.72
N PHE A 105 -1.50 5.70 -7.84
CA PHE A 105 -0.23 6.41 -7.91
C PHE A 105 -0.21 7.64 -7.01
N VAL A 106 -1.27 8.45 -7.01
CA VAL A 106 -1.40 9.61 -6.14
C VAL A 106 -1.42 9.19 -4.66
N LEU A 107 -2.19 8.15 -4.31
CA LEU A 107 -2.25 7.64 -2.94
C LEU A 107 -0.90 7.13 -2.45
N MET A 108 -0.15 6.37 -3.25
CA MET A 108 1.15 5.84 -2.83
C MET A 108 2.26 6.92 -2.78
N THR A 109 2.14 8.01 -3.53
CA THR A 109 3.20 9.04 -3.59
C THR A 109 2.99 10.19 -2.60
N ILE A 110 1.74 10.52 -2.30
CA ILE A 110 1.36 11.68 -1.48
C ILE A 110 0.73 11.24 -0.14
N GLY A 111 0.18 10.03 -0.09
CA GLY A 111 -0.53 9.55 1.09
C GLY A 111 0.40 9.30 2.29
N ASP A 112 -0.16 9.53 3.47
CA ASP A 112 0.45 9.32 4.78
C ASP A 112 -0.60 8.83 5.79
N ASP A 113 -0.28 8.88 7.09
CA ASP A 113 -1.18 8.47 8.17
C ASP A 113 -2.53 9.19 8.12
N ARG A 114 -2.55 10.48 7.73
CA ARG A 114 -3.79 11.24 7.58
C ARG A 114 -4.67 10.65 6.49
N THR A 115 -4.12 9.96 5.49
CA THR A 115 -4.94 9.35 4.43
C THR A 115 -5.82 8.21 4.95
N VAL A 116 -5.48 7.61 6.09
CA VAL A 116 -6.30 6.58 6.73
C VAL A 116 -7.39 7.24 7.56
N LYS A 117 -8.64 7.13 7.11
CA LYS A 117 -9.81 7.65 7.83
C LYS A 117 -10.27 6.69 8.92
N GLN A 118 -10.40 5.41 8.56
CA GLN A 118 -10.80 4.35 9.49
C GLN A 118 -9.96 3.10 9.26
N THR A 119 -9.70 2.39 10.35
CA THR A 119 -9.12 1.05 10.33
C THR A 119 -10.12 0.09 10.93
N TRP A 120 -10.42 -0.96 10.18
CA TRP A 120 -11.30 -2.05 10.58
C TRP A 120 -10.46 -3.33 10.73
N SER A 121 -10.63 -4.04 11.84
CA SER A 121 -10.02 -5.35 12.06
C SER A 121 -11.05 -6.35 12.59
N GLY A 122 -11.11 -7.54 11.98
CA GLY A 122 -12.09 -8.56 12.30
C GLY A 122 -13.53 -8.05 12.20
N GLY A 123 -13.81 -7.13 11.27
CA GLY A 123 -15.11 -6.50 11.08
C GLY A 123 -15.50 -5.47 12.15
N ARG A 124 -14.56 -5.05 13.01
CA ARG A 124 -14.77 -4.03 14.05
C ARG A 124 -13.97 -2.77 13.73
N LEU A 125 -14.59 -1.61 13.89
CA LEU A 125 -13.90 -0.32 13.85
C LEU A 125 -12.95 -0.24 15.05
N VAL A 126 -11.64 -0.17 14.79
CA VAL A 126 -10.61 -0.11 15.84
C VAL A 126 -9.87 1.22 15.87
N HIS A 127 -10.00 2.03 14.82
CA HIS A 127 -9.46 3.39 14.75
C HIS A 127 -10.31 4.26 13.82
N ASP A 128 -10.58 5.49 14.22
CA ASP A 128 -11.12 6.57 13.38
C ASP A 128 -10.26 7.82 13.62
N ARG A 129 -9.80 8.44 12.53
CA ARG A 129 -8.94 9.63 12.57
C ARG A 129 -9.66 10.88 13.09
N GLY A 130 -11.00 10.91 13.08
CA GLY A 130 -11.80 12.12 13.35
C GLY A 130 -12.24 12.82 12.08
#